data_AF-K2C0W2-F1
#
_entry.id   AF-K2C0W2-F1
#
_cell.length_a   1.000
_cell.length_b   1.000
_cell.length_c   1.000
_cell.angle_alpha   90.00
_cell.angle_beta   90.00
_cell.angle_gamma   90.00
#
_symmetry.space_group_name_H-M   'P 1'
#
loop_
_entity.id
_entity.type
_entity.pdbx_description
1 polymer ?
#
loop_
_entity_poly.entity_id
_entity_poly.type
_entity_poly.pdbx_seq_one_letter_code
_entity_poly.pdbx_strand_id
1 'polypeptide(L)'
;YPKTGEKIVADNGRFGPYIKAGVETRSLSPEDNLLSLTVDRAIAMLDTPKVRGRRTTVLKDLGNGIQICNGKYGSYLKSGKVNATIPKELSADTITPEQATAAIEQKRNK
;
A
#
# COMPACT_ATOMS: atom_id res chain seq x y z
N TYR A 1 -1.08 -26.92 -1.09
CA TYR A 1 -2.03 -25.83 -0.87
C TYR A 1 -3.36 -26.27 -1.42
N PRO A 2 -4.36 -26.54 -0.57
CA PRO A 2 -5.60 -27.19 -0.97
C PRO A 2 -6.40 -26.43 -2.04
N LYS A 3 -6.26 -25.09 -2.13
CA LYS A 3 -6.98 -24.28 -3.13
C LYS A 3 -6.42 -24.36 -4.54
N THR A 4 -5.12 -24.58 -4.71
CA THR A 4 -4.48 -24.66 -6.05
C THR A 4 -3.87 -26.03 -6.36
N GLY A 5 -3.81 -26.93 -5.39
CA GLY A 5 -3.10 -28.21 -5.51
C GLY A 5 -1.57 -28.11 -5.47
N GLU A 6 -1.02 -26.90 -5.35
CA GLU A 6 0.42 -26.69 -5.45
C GLU A 6 1.18 -27.07 -4.17
N LYS A 7 2.44 -27.45 -4.33
CA LYS A 7 3.32 -27.77 -3.20
C LYS A 7 3.62 -26.49 -2.40
N ILE A 8 3.53 -26.61 -1.07
CA ILE A 8 3.94 -25.54 -0.16
C ILE A 8 5.44 -25.72 0.09
N VAL A 9 6.22 -24.68 -0.15
CA VAL A 9 7.67 -24.63 0.07
C VAL A 9 7.96 -23.54 1.08
N ALA A 10 8.73 -23.87 2.11
CA ALA A 10 9.26 -22.92 3.07
C ALA A 10 10.76 -22.77 2.81
N ASP A 11 11.24 -21.54 2.66
CA ASP A 11 12.63 -21.26 2.31
C ASP A 11 13.09 -19.90 2.88
N ASN A 12 14.39 -19.65 2.90
CA ASN A 12 14.97 -18.40 3.38
C ASN A 12 15.52 -17.55 2.23
N GLY A 13 14.84 -16.45 1.92
CA GLY A 13 15.15 -15.59 0.78
C GLY A 13 15.87 -14.29 1.15
N ARG A 14 16.08 -13.43 0.15
CA ARG A 14 16.72 -12.10 0.31
C ARG A 14 16.05 -11.21 1.36
N PHE A 15 14.74 -11.34 1.54
CA PHE A 15 13.94 -10.53 2.47
C PHE A 15 13.58 -11.28 3.76
N GLY A 16 14.24 -12.41 4.03
CA GLY A 16 13.99 -13.29 5.16
C GLY A 16 13.19 -14.55 4.80
N PRO A 17 12.82 -15.34 5.82
CA PRO A 17 12.09 -16.59 5.64
C PRO A 17 10.70 -16.33 5.05
N TYR A 18 10.30 -17.19 4.11
CA TYR A 18 9.01 -17.09 3.43
C TYR A 18 8.43 -18.48 3.11
N ILE A 19 7.12 -18.52 2.91
CA ILE A 19 6.41 -19.65 2.32
C ILE A 19 5.91 -19.30 0.91
N LYS A 20 5.86 -20.31 0.05
CA LYS A 20 5.40 -20.22 -1.34
C LYS A 20 4.51 -21.40 -1.68
N ALA A 21 3.40 -21.14 -2.35
CA ALA A 21 2.59 -22.11 -3.07
C ALA A 21 2.26 -21.52 -4.45
N GLY A 22 3.01 -21.94 -5.47
CA GLY A 22 2.89 -21.40 -6.83
C GLY A 22 3.16 -19.91 -6.93
N VAL A 23 2.11 -19.14 -7.21
CA VAL A 23 2.11 -17.67 -7.31
C VAL A 23 1.85 -16.98 -5.96
N GLU A 24 1.36 -17.72 -4.97
CA GLU A 24 1.11 -17.21 -3.63
C GLU A 24 2.37 -17.32 -2.76
N THR A 25 2.71 -16.21 -2.10
CA THR A 25 3.90 -16.09 -1.26
C THR A 25 3.60 -15.26 -0.03
N ARG A 26 4.12 -15.66 1.13
CA ARG A 26 4.00 -14.91 2.39
C ARG A 26 5.31 -14.95 3.14
N SER A 27 5.74 -13.80 3.65
CA SER A 27 6.87 -13.70 4.57
C SER A 27 6.47 -14.31 5.92
N LEU A 28 7.39 -15.01 6.58
CA LEU A 28 7.16 -15.48 7.94
C LEU A 28 7.28 -14.31 8.93
N SER A 29 6.41 -14.32 9.92
CA SER A 29 6.53 -13.43 11.09
C SER A 29 7.70 -13.90 11.97
N PRO A 30 8.29 -13.03 12.81
CA PRO A 30 9.37 -13.42 13.73
C PRO A 30 8.97 -14.55 14.70
N GLU A 31 7.67 -14.66 14.98
CA GLU A 31 7.07 -15.69 15.83
C GLU A 31 6.98 -17.06 15.13
N ASP A 32 6.89 -17.06 13.80
CA ASP A 32 6.79 -18.26 12.98
C ASP A 32 8.23 -18.67 12.57
N ASN A 33 8.79 -19.68 13.25
CA ASN A 33 10.10 -20.21 12.89
C ASN A 33 9.99 -21.15 11.67
N LEU A 34 10.87 -20.96 10.69
CA LEU A 34 10.93 -21.76 9.45
C LEU A 34 10.97 -23.28 9.72
N LEU A 35 11.65 -23.70 10.79
CA LEU A 35 11.85 -25.10 11.13
C LEU A 35 10.67 -25.72 11.89
N SER A 36 9.89 -24.92 12.60
CA SER A 36 8.73 -25.39 13.39
C SER A 36 7.39 -25.09 12.72
N LEU A 37 7.40 -24.59 11.48
CA LEU A 37 6.20 -24.21 10.76
C LEU A 37 5.40 -25.46 10.38
N THR A 38 4.14 -25.52 10.82
CA THR A 38 3.23 -26.61 10.45
C THR A 38 2.55 -26.34 9.12
N VAL A 39 2.08 -27.40 8.46
CA VAL A 39 1.34 -27.30 7.19
C VAL A 39 0.06 -26.48 7.36
N ASP A 40 -0.66 -26.68 8.46
CA ASP A 40 -1.90 -25.95 8.77
C ASP A 40 -1.65 -24.44 8.93
N ARG A 41 -0.59 -24.07 9.67
CA ARG A 41 -0.17 -22.68 9.81
C ARG A 41 0.21 -22.07 8.47
N ALA A 42 0.96 -22.80 7.64
CA ALA A 42 1.34 -22.32 6.31
C ALA A 42 0.11 -22.08 5.41
N ILE A 43 -0.92 -22.94 5.50
CA ILE A 43 -2.19 -22.74 4.78
C ILE A 43 -2.90 -21.48 5.28
N ALA A 44 -3.02 -21.30 6.61
CA ALA A 44 -3.65 -20.11 7.20
C ALA A 44 -2.95 -18.81 6.78
N MET A 45 -1.62 -18.82 6.70
CA MET A 45 -0.84 -17.68 6.23
C MET A 45 -1.08 -17.39 4.74
N LEU A 46 -1.05 -18.42 3.88
CA LEU A 46 -1.32 -18.28 2.45
C LEU A 46 -2.74 -17.76 2.17
N ASP A 47 -3.71 -18.15 3.00
CA ASP A 47 -5.10 -17.70 2.93
C ASP A 47 -5.30 -16.24 3.36
N THR A 48 -4.38 -15.69 4.16
CA THR A 48 -4.43 -14.28 4.56
C THR A 48 -4.23 -13.39 3.34
N PRO A 49 -5.11 -12.40 3.05
CA PRO A 49 -4.98 -11.56 1.86
C PRO A 49 -3.67 -10.77 1.84
N LYS A 50 -3.03 -10.68 0.66
CA LYS A 50 -1.83 -9.85 0.46
C LYS A 50 -2.14 -8.40 0.82
N VAL A 51 -1.54 -7.89 1.89
CA VAL A 51 -1.50 -6.45 2.16
C VAL A 51 -0.55 -5.82 1.14
N ARG A 52 -1.05 -5.54 -0.07
CA ARG A 52 -0.35 -4.66 -1.01
C ARG A 52 -0.20 -3.31 -0.30
N GLY A 53 1.04 -2.86 -0.10
CA GLY A 53 1.35 -1.65 0.67
C GLY A 53 0.40 -0.50 0.36
N ARG A 54 0.01 0.26 1.42
CA ARG A 54 -1.03 1.32 1.40
C ARG A 54 -1.25 1.85 -0.01
N ARG A 55 -2.28 1.32 -0.68
CA ARG A 55 -2.72 1.88 -1.97
C ARG A 55 -3.10 3.33 -1.70
N THR A 56 -2.74 4.21 -2.63
CA THR A 56 -3.21 5.58 -2.61
C THR A 56 -4.73 5.56 -2.52
N THR A 57 -5.28 6.01 -1.39
CA THR A 57 -6.71 6.20 -1.23
C THR A 57 -7.06 7.64 -1.53
N VAL A 58 -8.11 7.86 -2.33
CA VAL A 58 -8.68 9.19 -2.52
C VAL A 58 -9.46 9.52 -1.26
N LEU A 59 -9.04 10.56 -0.54
CA LEU A 59 -9.66 11.05 0.69
C LEU A 59 -10.85 11.96 0.38
N LYS A 60 -10.69 12.85 -0.60
CA LYS A 60 -11.67 13.87 -0.94
C LYS A 60 -11.49 14.33 -2.37
N ASP A 61 -12.58 14.57 -3.09
CA ASP A 61 -12.58 15.27 -4.37
C ASP A 61 -12.95 16.74 -4.12
N LEU A 62 -12.12 17.67 -4.60
CA LEU A 62 -12.30 19.10 -4.38
C LEU A 62 -12.96 19.80 -5.60
N GLY A 63 -13.36 19.04 -6.63
CA GLY A 63 -13.81 19.61 -7.90
C GLY A 63 -12.64 20.03 -8.81
N ASN A 64 -12.95 20.43 -10.04
CA ASN A 64 -11.96 20.80 -11.09
C ASN A 64 -10.89 19.72 -11.39
N GLY A 65 -11.20 18.45 -11.11
CA GLY A 65 -10.27 17.34 -11.31
C GLY A 65 -9.12 17.30 -10.30
N ILE A 66 -9.26 17.96 -9.14
CA ILE A 66 -8.29 17.93 -8.05
C ILE A 66 -8.77 16.99 -6.94
N GLN A 67 -7.93 16.03 -6.59
CA GLN A 67 -8.20 15.00 -5.60
C GLN A 67 -7.17 15.02 -4.48
N ILE A 68 -7.63 14.94 -3.23
CA ILE A 68 -6.75 14.68 -2.10
C ILE A 68 -6.54 13.18 -2.00
N CYS A 69 -5.29 12.76 -2.07
CA CYS A 69 -4.86 11.38 -2.04
C CYS A 69 -4.00 11.13 -0.80
N ASN A 70 -4.17 9.98 -0.13
CA ASN A 70 -3.28 9.56 0.96
C ASN A 70 -2.20 8.60 0.44
N GLY A 71 -0.94 9.02 0.44
CA GLY A 71 0.19 8.23 -0.04
C GLY A 71 1.07 7.66 1.07
N LYS A 72 2.17 7.01 0.67
CA LYS A 72 3.22 6.50 1.59
C LYS A 72 3.77 7.60 2.53
N TYR A 73 3.82 8.84 2.05
CA TYR A 73 4.44 9.99 2.74
C TYR A 73 3.42 10.97 3.35
N GLY A 74 2.13 10.64 3.33
CA GLY A 74 1.05 11.50 3.80
C GLY A 74 0.14 11.98 2.67
N SER A 75 -0.80 12.87 3.04
CA SER A 75 -1.80 13.40 2.13
C SER A 75 -1.20 14.38 1.12
N TYR A 76 -1.63 14.29 -0.13
CA TYR A 76 -1.18 15.13 -1.23
C TYR A 76 -2.34 15.45 -2.18
N LEU A 77 -2.21 16.52 -2.94
CA LEU A 77 -3.15 16.91 -3.99
C LEU A 77 -2.73 16.29 -5.32
N LYS A 78 -3.68 15.74 -6.07
CA LYS A 78 -3.49 15.17 -7.39
C LYS A 78 -4.44 15.85 -8.37
N SER A 79 -3.89 16.41 -9.44
CA SER A 79 -4.65 16.93 -10.58
C SER A 79 -4.11 16.32 -11.85
N GLY A 80 -4.79 15.28 -12.35
CA GLY A 80 -4.35 14.50 -13.52
C GLY A 80 -2.94 13.92 -13.34
N LYS A 81 -1.95 14.51 -14.03
CA LYS A 81 -0.53 14.12 -13.99
C LYS A 81 0.29 14.90 -12.96
N VAL A 82 -0.23 15.99 -12.41
CA VAL A 82 0.47 16.86 -11.46
C VAL A 82 0.09 16.47 -10.04
N ASN A 83 1.08 16.29 -9.16
CA ASN A 83 0.86 16.01 -7.75
C ASN A 83 1.49 17.12 -6.91
N ALA A 84 0.72 17.86 -6.10
CA ALA A 84 1.20 18.87 -5.16
C ALA A 84 1.18 18.38 -3.72
N THR A 85 2.17 18.79 -2.93
CA THR A 85 2.27 18.43 -1.51
C THR A 85 1.42 19.39 -0.71
N ILE A 86 0.62 18.89 0.23
CA ILE A 86 -0.12 19.77 1.14
C ILE A 86 0.88 20.40 2.13
N PRO A 87 0.84 21.72 2.36
CA PRO A 87 1.67 22.39 3.36
C PRO A 87 1.46 21.78 4.75
N LYS A 88 2.52 21.67 5.57
CA LYS A 88 2.43 21.04 6.90
C LYS A 88 1.44 21.71 7.85
N GLU A 89 1.14 22.99 7.64
CA GLU A 89 0.21 23.77 8.45
C GLU A 89 -1.26 23.45 8.13
N LEU A 90 -1.52 22.86 6.96
CA LEU A 90 -2.85 22.52 6.47
C LEU A 90 -3.02 20.99 6.46
N SER A 91 -4.21 20.52 6.80
CA SER A 91 -4.56 19.10 6.74
C SER A 91 -5.45 18.82 5.53
N ALA A 92 -5.55 17.55 5.15
CA ALA A 92 -6.46 17.10 4.10
C ALA A 92 -7.92 17.50 4.34
N ASP A 93 -8.30 17.75 5.60
CA ASP A 93 -9.65 18.15 5.98
C ASP A 93 -9.88 19.66 5.91
N THR A 94 -8.85 20.47 6.18
CA THR A 94 -8.97 21.93 6.25
C THR A 94 -8.68 22.66 4.94
N ILE A 95 -8.07 21.99 3.96
CA ILE A 95 -7.74 22.63 2.69
C ILE A 95 -9.00 22.94 1.86
N THR A 96 -9.10 24.19 1.41
CA THR A 96 -10.19 24.63 0.53
C THR A 96 -9.86 24.34 -0.94
N PRO A 97 -10.87 24.23 -1.83
CA PRO A 97 -10.64 24.00 -3.26
C PRO A 97 -9.80 25.11 -3.91
N GLU A 98 -9.93 26.36 -3.45
CA GLU A 98 -9.16 27.51 -3.94
C GLU A 98 -7.67 27.36 -3.63
N GLN A 99 -7.34 27.02 -2.38
CA GLN A 99 -5.95 26.78 -1.94
C GLN A 99 -5.34 25.58 -2.66
N ALA A 100 -6.12 24.52 -2.89
CA ALA A 100 -5.66 23.35 -3.61
C ALA A 100 -5.34 23.65 -5.08
N THR A 101 -6.14 24.50 -5.73
CA THR A 101 -5.91 24.94 -7.10
C THR A 101 -4.63 25.77 -7.19
N ALA A 102 -4.46 26.75 -6.30
CA ALA A 102 -3.26 27.58 -6.23
C ALA A 102 -1.97 26.74 -6.01
N ALA A 103 -2.01 25.75 -5.12
CA ALA A 103 -0.88 24.87 -4.85
C ALA A 103 -0.50 24.00 -6.08
N ILE A 104 -1.49 23.56 -6.86
CA ILE A 104 -1.27 22.79 -8.09
C ILE A 104 -0.72 23.68 -9.20
N GLU A 105 -1.23 24.90 -9.38
CA GLU A 105 -0.72 25.86 -10.36
C GLU A 105 0.72 26.27 -10.06
N GLN A 106 1.04 26.56 -8.80
CA GLN A 106 2.42 26.85 -8.38
C GLN A 106 3.38 25.72 -8.74
N LYS A 107 2.94 24.47 -8.61
CA LYS A 107 3.75 23.30 -8.95
C LYS A 107 3.76 22.98 -10.45
N ARG A 108 2.75 23.43 -11.20
CA ARG A 108 2.68 23.28 -12.64
C ARG A 108 3.56 24.29 -13.37
N ASN A 109 3.74 25.48 -12.78
CA ASN A 109 4.54 26.57 -13.33
C ASN A 109 6.03 26.52 -12.90
N LYS A 110 6.43 25.49 -12.17
CA LYS A 110 7.78 25.26 -11.67
C LYS A 110 8.35 23.98 -12.28
#